data_AF-A0A8H7NFA1-F1
#
_entry.id   AF-A0A8H7NFA1-F1
#
_cell.length_a   1.000
_cell.length_b   1.000
_cell.length_c   1.000
_cell.angle_alpha   90.00
_cell.angle_beta   90.00
_cell.angle_gamma   90.00
#
_symmetry.space_group_name_H-M   'P 1'
#
loop_
_entity.id
_entity.type
_entity.pdbx_description
1 polymer ?
#
loop_
_entity_poly.entity_id
_entity_poly.type
_entity_poly.pdbx_seq_one_letter_code
_entity_poly.pdbx_strand_id
1 'polypeptide(L)'
;MWNHVISSHLKEERNEAGHFDNVEREFKCTWGECTQYDEPTKMHLHDFARHVHTHISTQLPHSDTQIRSPSQRKQWVVPATTMALTFEETLTVRDERNPSAPPQAAGIPLSAVLILRNIARNVVKTDAEEELKKIQKAHGDEQGGYNETLFRPVLPRLFEILAENKAMSPYIASLLELIQVEVNDDLSD
;
A
#
# COMPACT_ATOMS: atom_id res chain seq x y z
N MET A 1 -25.59 45.58 5.17
CA MET A 1 -26.98 45.30 4.74
C MET A 1 -27.85 44.84 5.92
N TRP A 2 -27.49 43.77 6.65
CA TRP A 2 -28.23 43.28 7.82
C TRP A 2 -28.47 44.33 8.95
N ASN A 3 -27.45 45.10 9.32
CA ASN A 3 -27.60 46.18 10.33
C ASN A 3 -28.65 47.23 9.94
N HIS A 4 -28.79 47.53 8.64
CA HIS A 4 -29.79 48.47 8.13
C HIS A 4 -31.21 47.90 8.23
N VAL A 5 -31.36 46.59 8.05
CA VAL A 5 -32.66 45.90 8.17
C VAL A 5 -33.13 45.92 9.63
N ILE A 6 -32.25 45.61 10.58
CA ILE A 6 -32.60 45.67 12.00
C ILE A 6 -32.96 47.10 12.44
N SER A 7 -32.13 48.09 12.08
CA SER A 7 -32.35 49.46 12.54
C SER A 7 -33.53 50.15 11.86
N SER A 8 -33.74 49.91 10.56
CA SER A 8 -34.68 50.70 9.73
C SER A 8 -36.03 50.02 9.54
N HIS A 9 -36.08 48.68 9.56
CA HIS A 9 -37.30 47.92 9.35
C HIS A 9 -37.82 47.28 10.65
N LEU A 10 -36.94 46.79 11.54
CA LEU A 10 -37.33 46.19 12.81
C LEU A 10 -37.31 47.17 14.00
N LYS A 11 -36.73 48.38 13.81
CA LYS A 11 -36.64 49.46 14.82
C LYS A 11 -36.07 49.00 16.17
N GLU A 12 -35.12 48.06 16.15
CA GLU A 12 -34.46 47.61 17.36
C GLU A 12 -33.14 48.35 17.55
N GLU A 13 -32.99 48.94 18.73
CA GLU A 13 -31.79 49.66 19.14
C GLU A 13 -30.77 48.70 19.76
N ARG A 14 -29.49 49.06 19.66
CA ARG A 14 -28.42 48.28 20.27
C ARG A 14 -28.37 48.56 21.76
N ASN A 15 -28.11 47.51 22.54
CA ASN A 15 -27.91 47.63 23.97
C ASN A 15 -26.57 48.29 24.32
N GLU A 16 -26.37 48.64 25.59
CA GLU A 16 -25.17 49.28 26.13
C GLU A 16 -23.86 48.51 25.83
N ALA A 17 -23.95 47.19 25.63
CA ALA A 17 -22.84 46.32 25.23
C ALA A 17 -22.59 46.24 23.71
N GLY A 18 -23.34 46.98 22.89
CA GLY A 18 -23.21 47.00 21.43
C GLY A 18 -23.83 45.81 20.69
N HIS A 19 -24.52 44.92 21.40
CA HIS A 19 -25.23 43.75 20.86
C HIS A 19 -26.76 43.99 20.79
N PHE A 20 -27.46 43.13 20.05
CA PHE A 20 -28.93 43.12 19.98
C PHE A 20 -29.49 42.05 20.92
N ASP A 21 -30.52 42.39 21.70
CA ASP A 21 -31.19 41.42 22.57
C ASP A 21 -32.03 40.43 21.77
N ASN A 22 -31.94 39.15 22.15
CA ASN A 22 -32.66 38.08 21.48
C ASN A 22 -34.11 37.94 21.98
N VAL A 23 -34.93 38.97 21.77
CA VAL A 23 -36.32 39.02 22.22
C VAL A 23 -37.22 38.18 21.31
N GLU A 24 -38.21 37.49 21.90
CA GLU A 24 -39.27 36.82 21.15
C GLU A 24 -40.34 37.83 20.74
N ARG A 25 -40.58 37.95 19.43
CA ARG A 25 -41.64 38.80 18.87
C ARG A 25 -42.27 38.12 17.67
N GLU A 26 -43.40 38.67 17.24
CA GLU A 26 -44.06 38.26 16.01
C GLU A 26 -43.34 38.93 14.83
N PHE A 27 -42.62 38.12 14.05
CA PHE A 27 -41.92 38.58 12.86
C PHE A 27 -42.63 38.09 11.59
N LYS A 28 -42.68 38.95 10.58
CA LYS A 28 -43.17 38.64 9.23
C LYS A 28 -42.06 38.92 8.24
N CYS A 29 -41.75 37.96 7.36
CA CYS A 29 -40.82 38.18 6.26
C CYS A 29 -41.56 38.80 5.07
N THR A 30 -41.10 39.94 4.57
CA THR A 30 -41.64 40.60 3.37
C THR A 30 -40.63 40.60 2.23
N TRP A 31 -39.66 39.67 2.24
CA TRP A 31 -38.58 39.62 1.26
C TRP A 31 -39.03 38.88 -0.01
N GLY A 32 -39.34 39.63 -1.07
CA GLY A 32 -39.72 39.07 -2.37
C GLY A 32 -40.95 38.15 -2.29
N GLU A 33 -40.81 36.93 -2.82
CA GLU A 33 -41.83 35.85 -2.80
C GLU A 33 -41.61 34.82 -1.67
N CYS A 34 -41.03 35.23 -0.53
CA CYS A 34 -40.81 34.31 0.58
C CYS A 34 -42.15 33.83 1.19
N THR A 35 -42.48 32.55 1.03
CA THR A 35 -43.71 31.94 1.56
C THR A 35 -43.55 31.32 2.95
N GLN A 36 -42.31 31.18 3.45
CA GLN A 36 -42.03 30.43 4.67
C GLN A 36 -42.50 31.15 5.96
N TYR A 37 -42.48 32.48 5.98
CA TYR A 37 -42.92 33.31 7.10
C TYR A 37 -43.73 34.52 6.61
N ASP A 38 -44.70 34.27 5.72
CA ASP A 38 -45.63 35.32 5.24
C ASP A 38 -46.66 35.71 6.31
N GLU A 39 -46.98 34.81 7.24
CA GLU A 39 -47.83 35.12 8.39
C GLU A 39 -47.00 35.52 9.63
N PRO A 40 -47.46 36.47 10.46
CA PRO A 40 -46.74 36.89 11.66
C PRO A 40 -46.50 35.71 12.60
N THR A 41 -45.23 35.31 12.72
CA THR A 41 -44.84 34.11 13.48
C THR A 41 -44.02 34.51 14.69
N LYS A 42 -44.38 34.00 15.86
CA LYS A 42 -43.60 34.21 17.09
C LYS A 42 -42.28 33.46 16.98
N MET A 43 -41.18 34.19 16.97
CA MET A 43 -39.84 33.62 17.00
C MET A 43 -38.84 34.57 17.65
N HIS A 44 -37.68 34.05 18.00
CA HIS A 44 -36.57 34.85 18.49
C HIS A 44 -35.94 35.67 17.36
N LEU A 45 -35.47 36.89 17.68
CA LEU A 45 -34.77 37.76 16.73
C LEU A 45 -33.63 37.06 16.00
N HIS A 46 -32.84 36.24 16.70
CA HIS A 46 -31.73 35.50 16.12
C HIS A 46 -32.16 34.50 15.05
N ASP A 47 -33.31 33.85 15.22
CA ASP A 47 -33.81 32.87 14.25
C ASP A 47 -34.39 33.58 13.03
N PHE A 48 -35.06 34.71 13.24
CA PHE A 48 -35.46 35.60 12.15
C PHE A 48 -34.25 36.18 11.40
N ALA A 49 -33.17 36.52 12.12
CA ALA A 49 -31.93 37.01 11.54
C ALA A 49 -31.27 36.01 10.59
N ARG A 50 -31.24 34.75 11.00
CA ARG A 50 -30.73 33.66 10.17
C ARG A 50 -31.57 33.48 8.90
N HIS A 51 -32.89 33.57 9.05
CA HIS A 51 -33.80 33.51 7.91
C HIS A 51 -33.52 34.64 6.90
N VAL A 52 -33.44 35.90 7.35
CA VAL A 52 -33.13 37.05 6.47
C VAL A 52 -31.72 36.98 5.88
N HIS A 53 -30.73 36.50 6.64
CA HIS A 53 -29.36 36.30 6.14
C HIS A 53 -29.30 35.37 4.93
N THR A 54 -30.21 34.41 4.85
CA THR A 54 -30.33 33.49 3.70
C THR A 54 -30.69 34.28 2.42
N HIS A 55 -31.63 35.23 2.52
CA HIS A 55 -31.99 36.10 1.39
C HIS A 55 -30.87 37.06 0.98
N ILE A 56 -30.11 37.58 1.93
CA ILE A 56 -28.99 38.47 1.64
C ILE A 56 -27.85 37.69 0.98
N SER A 57 -27.56 36.48 1.46
CA SER A 57 -26.45 35.65 0.97
C SER A 57 -26.66 35.18 -0.47
N THR A 58 -27.91 34.96 -0.90
CA THR A 58 -28.21 34.58 -2.29
C THR A 58 -28.09 35.75 -3.28
N GLN A 59 -28.17 37.00 -2.81
CA GLN A 59 -28.06 38.20 -3.66
C GLN A 59 -26.63 38.76 -3.76
N LEU A 60 -25.72 38.33 -2.89
CA LEU A 60 -24.32 38.72 -2.97
C LEU A 60 -23.59 37.86 -4.03
N PRO A 61 -22.93 38.44 -5.04
CA PRO A 61 -22.07 37.69 -5.93
C PRO A 61 -20.97 37.02 -5.09
N HIS A 62 -20.78 35.72 -5.30
CA HIS A 62 -19.90 34.89 -4.48
C HIS A 62 -18.47 35.46 -4.51
N SER A 63 -18.08 36.18 -3.46
CA SER A 63 -16.67 36.42 -3.17
C SER A 63 -16.08 35.11 -2.67
N ASP A 64 -14.98 34.72 -3.32
CA ASP A 64 -14.30 33.43 -3.36
C ASP A 64 -13.72 32.96 -2.00
N THR A 65 -14.55 32.83 -0.97
CA THR A 65 -14.15 32.27 0.33
C THR A 65 -14.80 30.91 0.52
N GLN A 66 -14.02 29.88 0.22
CA GLN A 66 -14.31 28.47 0.44
C GLN A 66 -14.73 28.19 1.89
N ILE A 67 -16.04 28.04 2.12
CA ILE A 67 -16.56 27.25 3.23
C ILE A 67 -17.06 25.95 2.62
N ARG A 68 -16.24 24.91 2.77
CA ARG A 68 -16.48 23.55 2.25
C ARG A 68 -17.72 22.96 2.90
N SER A 69 -18.80 22.83 2.13
CA SER A 69 -19.89 21.90 2.44
C SER A 69 -19.39 20.46 2.20
N PRO A 70 -19.69 19.48 3.08
CA PRO A 70 -19.17 18.11 2.96
C PRO A 70 -19.91 17.25 1.92
N SER A 71 -20.68 17.86 1.02
CA SER A 71 -21.53 17.16 0.05
C SER A 71 -21.32 17.70 -1.36
N GLN A 72 -20.14 17.43 -1.89
CA GLN A 72 -19.89 17.29 -3.33
C GLN A 72 -18.49 16.69 -3.50
N ARG A 73 -18.37 15.39 -3.14
CA ARG A 73 -17.20 14.60 -3.53
C ARG A 73 -17.24 14.51 -5.06
N LYS A 74 -16.40 15.29 -5.73
CA LYS A 74 -16.11 15.10 -7.16
C LYS A 74 -15.67 13.63 -7.31
N GLN A 75 -16.50 12.80 -7.94
CA GLN A 75 -16.16 11.44 -8.34
C GLN A 75 -15.10 11.51 -9.44
N TRP A 76 -13.84 11.75 -9.09
CA TRP A 76 -12.77 11.36 -9.99
C TRP A 76 -12.63 9.84 -9.84
N VAL A 77 -12.83 9.11 -10.93
CA VAL A 77 -12.50 7.69 -10.97
C VAL A 77 -10.99 7.61 -10.91
N VAL A 78 -10.42 7.21 -9.78
CA VAL A 78 -9.00 6.82 -9.71
C VAL A 78 -8.91 5.50 -10.48
N PRO A 79 -8.24 5.44 -11.64
CA PRO A 79 -8.03 4.18 -12.33
C PRO A 79 -7.27 3.25 -11.38
N ALA A 80 -7.68 1.98 -11.33
CA ALA A 80 -7.01 0.99 -10.49
C ALA A 80 -5.53 0.91 -10.88
N THR A 81 -4.65 0.92 -9.88
CA THR A 81 -3.22 0.66 -10.09
C THR A 81 -3.09 -0.75 -10.66
N THR A 82 -2.81 -0.86 -11.96
CA THR A 82 -2.56 -2.14 -12.60
C THR A 82 -1.07 -2.47 -12.48
N MET A 83 -0.76 -3.63 -11.89
CA MET A 83 0.58 -4.20 -11.93
C MET A 83 0.61 -5.26 -13.03
N ALA A 84 1.58 -5.16 -13.94
CA ALA A 84 1.80 -6.20 -14.93
C ALA A 84 2.42 -7.42 -14.23
N LEU A 85 1.69 -8.53 -14.19
CA LEU A 85 2.19 -9.81 -13.71
C LEU A 85 2.71 -10.61 -14.92
N THR A 86 4.02 -10.85 -14.97
CA THR A 86 4.62 -11.79 -15.92
C THR A 86 4.69 -13.16 -15.25
N PHE A 87 3.89 -14.11 -15.72
CA PHE A 87 3.94 -15.49 -15.27
C PHE A 87 4.85 -16.28 -16.20
N GLU A 88 5.92 -16.87 -15.67
CA GLU A 88 6.79 -17.77 -16.40
C GLU A 88 6.47 -19.21 -15.99
N GLU A 89 5.95 -20.00 -16.92
CA GLU A 89 5.61 -21.40 -16.67
C GLU A 89 6.84 -22.28 -16.86
N THR A 90 7.17 -23.06 -15.84
CA THR A 90 8.23 -24.06 -15.94
C THR A 90 7.71 -25.26 -16.72
N LEU A 91 8.49 -25.71 -17.71
CA LEU A 91 8.23 -26.95 -18.44
C LEU A 91 8.12 -28.12 -17.45
N THR A 92 6.98 -28.83 -17.50
CA THR A 92 6.74 -30.03 -16.72
C THR A 92 6.31 -31.18 -17.62
N VAL A 93 6.65 -32.41 -17.21
CA VAL A 93 6.25 -33.64 -17.88
C VAL A 93 5.57 -34.55 -16.87
N ARG A 94 4.49 -35.21 -17.28
CA ARG A 94 3.83 -36.23 -16.46
C ARG A 94 4.61 -37.53 -16.49
N ASP A 95 4.69 -38.18 -15.34
CA ASP A 95 5.29 -39.51 -15.26
C ASP A 95 4.31 -40.55 -15.80
N GLU A 96 4.66 -41.17 -16.94
CA GLU A 96 3.88 -42.24 -17.58
C GLU A 96 3.70 -43.47 -16.69
N ARG A 97 4.64 -43.71 -15.75
CA ARG A 97 4.59 -44.86 -14.85
C ARG A 97 3.71 -44.62 -13.63
N ASN A 98 3.48 -43.36 -13.28
CA ASN A 98 2.61 -42.98 -12.18
C ASN A 98 1.78 -41.74 -12.53
N PRO A 99 0.66 -41.92 -13.25
CA PRO A 99 -0.16 -40.80 -13.74
C PRO A 99 -0.80 -39.94 -12.64
N SER A 100 -0.88 -40.45 -11.40
CA SER A 100 -1.43 -39.71 -10.25
C SER A 100 -0.39 -38.88 -9.51
N ALA A 101 0.90 -39.05 -9.82
CA ALA A 101 1.96 -38.24 -9.24
C ALA A 101 1.90 -36.79 -9.75
N PRO A 102 2.40 -35.82 -8.96
CA PRO A 102 2.58 -34.45 -9.43
C PRO A 102 3.44 -34.40 -10.70
N PRO A 103 3.19 -33.45 -11.62
CA PRO A 103 4.06 -33.24 -12.79
C PRO A 103 5.50 -33.00 -12.34
N GLN A 104 6.44 -33.66 -12.99
CA GLN A 104 7.87 -33.49 -12.71
C GLN A 104 8.42 -32.34 -13.55
N ALA A 105 9.41 -31.62 -13.01
CA ALA A 105 10.13 -30.62 -13.79
C ALA A 105 10.79 -31.26 -15.02
N ALA A 106 10.90 -30.50 -16.11
CA ALA A 106 11.49 -30.97 -17.35
C ALA A 106 12.21 -29.84 -18.09
N GLY A 107 12.96 -30.22 -19.13
CA GLY A 107 13.65 -29.29 -20.01
C GLY A 107 14.89 -28.65 -19.40
N ILE A 108 15.22 -27.45 -19.90
CA ILE A 108 16.46 -26.72 -19.58
C ILE A 108 16.59 -26.39 -18.08
N PRO A 109 15.54 -25.95 -17.36
CA PRO A 109 15.67 -25.66 -15.94
C PRO A 109 16.07 -26.88 -15.11
N LEU A 110 15.48 -28.05 -15.42
CA LEU A 110 15.86 -29.30 -14.76
C LEU A 110 17.30 -29.69 -15.06
N SER A 111 17.71 -29.67 -16.34
CA SER A 111 19.08 -30.04 -16.71
C SER A 111 20.12 -29.13 -16.07
N ALA A 112 19.84 -27.82 -15.99
CA ALA A 112 20.71 -26.86 -15.31
C ALA A 112 20.91 -27.22 -13.83
N VAL A 113 19.84 -27.51 -13.09
CA VAL A 113 19.96 -27.87 -11.66
C VAL A 113 20.70 -29.19 -11.47
N LEU A 114 20.50 -30.18 -12.35
CA LEU A 114 21.25 -31.44 -12.29
C LEU A 114 22.76 -31.22 -12.55
N ILE A 115 23.12 -30.31 -13.45
CA ILE A 115 24.52 -29.92 -13.69
C ILE A 115 25.08 -29.22 -12.45
N LEU A 116 24.37 -28.24 -11.90
CA LEU A 116 24.79 -27.53 -10.67
C LEU A 116 24.99 -28.52 -9.51
N ARG A 117 24.10 -29.50 -9.37
CA ARG A 117 24.22 -30.58 -8.36
C ARG A 117 25.46 -31.43 -8.59
N ASN A 118 25.76 -31.76 -9.85
CA ASN A 118 26.96 -32.51 -10.20
C ASN A 118 28.23 -31.72 -9.85
N ILE A 119 28.26 -30.43 -10.19
CA ILE A 119 29.35 -29.52 -9.84
C ILE A 119 29.53 -29.47 -8.32
N ALA A 120 28.47 -29.19 -7.56
CA ALA A 120 28.53 -29.10 -6.10
C ALA A 120 29.08 -30.36 -5.43
N ARG A 121 28.76 -31.54 -6.00
CA ARG A 121 29.23 -32.84 -5.48
C ARG A 121 30.69 -33.14 -5.83
N ASN A 122 31.16 -32.70 -6.99
CA ASN A 122 32.44 -33.13 -7.55
C ASN A 122 33.55 -32.10 -7.39
N VAL A 123 33.23 -30.81 -7.35
CA VAL A 123 34.26 -29.75 -7.23
C VAL A 123 35.08 -29.88 -5.94
N VAL A 124 34.44 -30.30 -4.85
CA VAL A 124 35.09 -30.55 -3.55
C VAL A 124 36.06 -31.75 -3.55
N LYS A 125 36.04 -32.57 -4.61
CA LYS A 125 36.90 -33.76 -4.77
C LYS A 125 38.05 -33.52 -5.75
N THR A 126 38.18 -32.30 -6.27
CA THR A 126 39.23 -31.97 -7.24
C THR A 126 40.52 -31.59 -6.52
N ASP A 127 41.65 -31.88 -7.16
CA ASP A 127 42.98 -31.49 -6.66
C ASP A 127 43.07 -29.98 -6.39
N ALA A 128 42.36 -29.18 -7.20
CA ALA A 128 42.27 -27.73 -7.04
C ALA A 128 41.67 -27.31 -5.69
N GLU A 129 40.64 -28.02 -5.20
CA GLU A 129 40.06 -27.76 -3.86
C GLU A 129 41.08 -28.04 -2.76
N GLU A 130 41.88 -29.10 -2.90
CA GLU A 130 42.93 -29.42 -1.93
C GLU A 130 44.04 -28.37 -1.92
N GLU A 131 44.45 -27.89 -3.09
CA GLU A 131 45.42 -26.80 -3.22
C GLU A 131 44.89 -25.50 -2.61
N LEU A 132 43.64 -25.14 -2.89
CA LEU A 132 43.00 -23.95 -2.33
C LEU A 132 42.95 -24.01 -0.80
N LYS A 133 42.60 -25.17 -0.22
CA LYS A 133 42.65 -25.37 1.24
C LYS A 133 44.07 -25.29 1.80
N LYS A 134 45.09 -25.76 1.09
CA LYS A 134 46.50 -25.63 1.52
C LYS A 134 46.94 -24.17 1.55
N ILE A 135 46.59 -23.40 0.52
CA ILE A 135 46.90 -21.97 0.42
C ILE A 135 46.18 -21.19 1.53
N GLN A 136 44.89 -21.44 1.75
CA GLN A 136 44.12 -20.80 2.83
C GLN A 136 44.70 -21.10 4.22
N LYS A 137 45.08 -22.36 4.49
CA LYS A 137 45.77 -22.73 5.74
C LYS A 137 47.10 -22.01 5.93
N ALA A 138 47.84 -21.76 4.84
CA ALA A 138 49.13 -21.07 4.90
C ALA A 138 48.98 -19.56 5.12
N HIS A 139 47.93 -18.95 4.55
CA HIS A 139 47.69 -17.51 4.60
C HIS A 139 46.81 -17.06 5.77
N GLY A 140 46.18 -17.99 6.50
CA GLY A 140 45.30 -17.67 7.64
C GLY A 140 44.04 -16.90 7.24
N ASP A 141 43.63 -17.01 5.97
CA ASP A 141 42.49 -16.31 5.39
C ASP A 141 41.20 -17.14 5.52
N GLU A 142 40.04 -16.51 5.27
CA GLU A 142 38.72 -17.13 5.45
C GLU A 142 38.64 -18.54 4.84
N GLN A 143 38.21 -19.49 5.66
CA GLN A 143 38.17 -20.91 5.34
C GLN A 143 36.90 -21.21 4.53
N GLY A 144 37.00 -21.08 3.20
CA GLY A 144 35.87 -21.33 2.28
C GLY A 144 36.28 -22.17 1.07
N GLY A 145 35.56 -23.26 0.81
CA GLY A 145 35.81 -24.11 -0.38
C GLY A 145 35.26 -23.52 -1.68
N TYR A 146 35.50 -24.21 -2.80
CA TYR A 146 34.92 -23.82 -4.09
C TYR A 146 33.39 -23.80 -4.08
N ASN A 147 32.74 -24.66 -3.29
CA ASN A 147 31.28 -24.63 -3.17
C ASN A 147 30.79 -23.28 -2.63
N GLU A 148 31.44 -22.76 -1.60
CA GLU A 148 31.08 -21.46 -1.06
C GLU A 148 31.35 -20.36 -2.09
N THR A 149 32.51 -20.38 -2.73
CA THR A 149 32.89 -19.39 -3.75
C THR A 149 31.91 -19.36 -4.93
N LEU A 150 31.48 -20.54 -5.42
CA LEU A 150 30.62 -20.66 -6.60
C LEU A 150 29.15 -20.41 -6.29
N PHE A 151 28.65 -20.86 -5.14
CA PHE A 151 27.22 -20.87 -4.86
C PHE A 151 26.74 -19.77 -3.93
N ARG A 152 27.61 -19.20 -3.08
CA ARG A 152 27.22 -18.11 -2.16
C ARG A 152 26.61 -16.88 -2.87
N PRO A 153 27.11 -16.44 -4.04
CA PRO A 153 26.50 -15.31 -4.76
C PRO A 153 25.08 -15.58 -5.30
N VAL A 154 24.77 -16.84 -5.62
CA VAL A 154 23.49 -17.23 -6.23
C VAL A 154 22.49 -17.83 -5.24
N LEU A 155 22.91 -17.99 -3.98
CA LEU A 155 22.15 -18.61 -2.91
C LEU A 155 20.76 -17.95 -2.68
N PRO A 156 20.63 -16.61 -2.65
CA PRO A 156 19.31 -15.97 -2.53
C PRO A 156 18.36 -16.36 -3.67
N ARG A 157 18.88 -16.39 -4.91
CA ARG A 157 18.08 -16.75 -6.09
C ARG A 157 17.66 -18.22 -6.07
N LEU A 158 18.50 -19.12 -5.55
CA LEU A 158 18.14 -20.52 -5.36
C LEU A 158 16.99 -20.67 -4.35
N PHE A 159 16.99 -19.91 -3.26
CA PHE A 159 15.89 -19.91 -2.30
C PHE A 159 14.60 -19.32 -2.87
N GLU A 160 14.68 -18.29 -3.70
CA GLU A 160 13.51 -17.78 -4.43
C GLU A 160 12.88 -18.87 -5.32
N ILE A 161 13.70 -19.56 -6.12
CA ILE A 161 13.22 -20.66 -6.98
C ILE A 161 12.64 -21.80 -6.13
N LEU A 162 13.26 -22.13 -4.99
CA LEU A 162 12.77 -23.15 -4.06
C LEU A 162 11.35 -22.82 -3.57
N ALA A 163 11.09 -21.55 -3.25
CA ALA A 163 9.82 -21.08 -2.70
C ALA A 163 8.72 -20.89 -3.77
N GLU A 164 9.09 -20.36 -4.94
CA GLU A 164 8.14 -19.99 -5.99
C GLU A 164 7.85 -21.13 -6.96
N ASN A 165 8.78 -22.07 -7.16
CA ASN A 165 8.66 -23.12 -8.16
C ASN A 165 8.49 -24.51 -7.54
N LYS A 166 7.22 -24.93 -7.41
CA LYS A 166 6.86 -26.23 -6.83
C LYS A 166 7.47 -27.43 -7.57
N ALA A 167 7.60 -27.37 -8.89
CA ALA A 167 8.13 -28.47 -9.68
C ALA A 167 9.65 -28.62 -9.50
N MET A 168 10.37 -27.51 -9.36
CA MET A 168 11.83 -27.47 -9.17
C MET A 168 12.25 -27.65 -7.71
N SER A 169 11.36 -27.35 -6.77
CA SER A 169 11.59 -27.40 -5.32
C SER A 169 12.38 -28.63 -4.84
N PRO A 170 12.03 -29.89 -5.17
CA PRO A 170 12.78 -31.06 -4.68
C PRO A 170 14.23 -31.12 -5.21
N TYR A 171 14.48 -30.62 -6.42
CA TYR A 171 15.82 -30.63 -7.02
C TYR A 171 16.70 -29.52 -6.42
N ILE A 172 16.10 -28.34 -6.19
CA ILE A 172 16.79 -27.22 -5.54
C ILE A 172 17.10 -27.54 -4.08
N ALA A 173 16.17 -28.17 -3.35
CA ALA A 173 16.42 -28.62 -1.99
C ALA A 173 17.64 -29.55 -1.92
N SER A 174 17.70 -30.57 -2.80
CA SER A 174 18.86 -31.47 -2.85
C SER A 174 20.15 -30.79 -3.27
N LEU A 175 20.09 -29.72 -4.06
CA LEU A 175 21.26 -28.91 -4.40
C LEU A 175 21.74 -28.12 -3.17
N LEU A 176 20.83 -27.47 -2.44
CA LEU A 176 21.15 -26.70 -1.24
C LEU A 176 21.75 -27.56 -0.14
N GLU A 177 21.24 -28.78 0.06
CA GLU A 177 21.83 -29.76 0.99
C GLU A 177 23.30 -30.09 0.66
N LEU A 178 23.69 -30.09 -0.61
CA LEU A 178 25.08 -30.36 -1.02
C LEU A 178 25.99 -29.14 -0.88
N ILE A 179 25.43 -27.94 -0.94
CA ILE A 179 26.18 -26.69 -0.89
C ILE A 179 26.36 -26.23 0.56
N GLN A 180 25.42 -26.56 1.45
CA GLN A 180 25.56 -26.24 2.87
C GLN A 180 26.84 -26.87 3.41
N VAL A 181 27.76 -25.99 3.81
CA VAL A 181 28.97 -26.35 4.53
C VAL A 181 28.50 -26.70 5.95
N GLU A 182 28.85 -27.89 6.43
CA GLU A 182 28.70 -28.23 7.85
C GLU A 182 29.41 -27.15 8.65
N VAL A 183 28.64 -26.30 9.33
CA VAL A 183 29.20 -25.42 10.35
C VAL A 183 29.66 -26.36 11.45
N ASN A 184 30.97 -26.66 11.47
CA ASN A 184 31.57 -27.32 12.62
C ASN A 184 31.29 -26.45 13.84
N ASP A 185 30.37 -26.88 14.69
CA ASP A 185 30.20 -26.41 16.06
C ASP A 185 31.40 -26.85 16.93
N ASP A 186 32.63 -26.53 16.52
CA ASP A 186 33.85 -26.71 17.30
C ASP A 186 33.98 -25.61 18.40
N LEU A 187 32.84 -25.22 18.99
CA LEU A 187 32.74 -24.35 20.18
C LEU A 187 32.17 -25.14 21.36
N SER A 188 32.69 -26.35 21.58
CA SER A 188 32.50 -27.08 22.84
C SER A 188 33.84 -27.58 23.37
N ASP A 189 34.61 -26.66 23.95
CA ASP A 189 35.60 -26.94 25.00
C ASP A 189 35.42 -25.92 26.13
#